data_AF-A0A1I3LBK5-F1
#
_entry.id   AF-A0A1I3LBK5-F1
#
_cell.length_a   1.000
_cell.length_b   1.000
_cell.length_c   1.000
_cell.angle_alpha   90.00
_cell.angle_beta   90.00
_cell.angle_gamma   90.00
#
_symmetry.space_group_name_H-M   'P 1'
#
loop_
_entity.id
_entity.type
_entity.pdbx_description
1 polymer ?
#
loop_
_entity_poly.entity_id
_entity_poly.type
_entity_poly.pdbx_seq_one_letter_code
_entity_poly.pdbx_strand_id
1 'polypeptide(L)'
;MRLRRSAAVLLLPLVLLAGCGEDETTSADDPTPRESPSVGSSAPPAGETSAPPTQAPPAKPQCSEIWVDQQTFPERYRGCLDGERLVQAESTYCEFGTRLFYYANSFYAVPNGPVNETEGALAKDPAFQTAINKCGG
;
A
#
# COMPACT_ATOMS: atom_id res chain seq x y z
N MET A 1 14.42 43.36 6.04
CA MET A 1 14.76 43.63 7.46
C MET A 1 13.45 43.53 8.24
N ARG A 2 13.23 42.67 9.24
CA ARG A 2 14.09 42.23 10.37
C ARG A 2 13.73 40.79 10.76
N LEU A 3 14.74 39.95 10.99
CA LEU A 3 14.62 38.66 11.64
C LEU A 3 14.15 38.86 13.10
N ARG A 4 13.29 37.96 13.58
CA ARG A 4 13.18 37.68 15.01
C ARG A 4 13.33 36.18 15.23
N ARG A 5 14.57 35.81 15.55
CA ARG A 5 14.97 34.55 16.18
C ARG A 5 14.37 34.51 17.58
N SER A 6 13.69 33.42 17.93
CA SER A 6 13.54 32.99 19.32
C SER A 6 13.70 31.48 19.36
N ALA A 7 14.86 31.05 19.84
CA ALA A 7 15.14 29.69 20.25
C ALA A 7 14.64 29.52 21.70
N ALA A 8 14.00 28.39 21.98
CA ALA A 8 13.88 27.87 23.34
C ALA A 8 13.88 26.34 23.28
N VAL A 9 15.02 25.80 23.69
CA VAL A 9 15.29 24.40 24.04
C VAL A 9 14.57 24.08 25.35
N LEU A 10 14.03 22.86 25.53
CA LEU A 10 14.19 22.01 26.72
C LEU A 10 13.30 20.74 26.71
N LEU A 11 14.01 19.60 26.87
CA LEU A 11 13.71 18.38 27.65
C LEU A 11 12.81 17.24 27.12
N LEU A 12 13.51 16.11 26.87
CA LEU A 12 13.04 14.71 26.79
C LEU A 12 12.44 14.20 28.14
N PRO A 13 11.62 13.12 28.09
CA PRO A 13 12.15 11.81 28.47
C PRO A 13 11.80 10.68 27.49
N LEU A 14 12.80 9.82 27.26
CA LEU A 14 12.70 8.48 26.65
C LEU A 14 11.87 7.57 27.56
N VAL A 15 10.84 6.91 27.02
CA VAL A 15 10.16 5.79 27.69
C VAL A 15 10.41 4.55 26.83
N LEU A 16 11.37 3.73 27.30
CA LEU A 16 11.62 2.37 26.82
C LEU A 16 10.66 1.43 27.55
N LEU A 17 9.70 0.83 26.84
CA LEU A 17 9.09 -0.43 27.29
C LEU A 17 9.59 -1.56 26.39
N ALA A 18 10.56 -2.29 26.91
CA ALA A 18 10.87 -3.64 26.50
C ALA A 18 9.73 -4.55 26.95
N GLY A 19 9.20 -5.34 26.01
CA GLY A 19 8.26 -6.42 26.27
C GLY A 19 8.66 -7.64 25.44
N CYS A 20 9.77 -8.29 25.83
CA CYS A 20 10.03 -9.69 25.49
C CYS A 20 8.97 -10.54 26.18
N GLY A 21 8.26 -11.34 25.40
CA GLY A 21 7.46 -12.46 25.89
C GLY A 21 7.90 -13.70 25.14
N GLU A 22 8.91 -14.37 25.68
CA GLU A 22 9.47 -15.64 25.23
C GLU A 22 9.11 -16.72 26.27
N ASP A 23 9.32 -17.99 25.89
CA ASP A 23 9.12 -19.27 26.59
C ASP A 23 7.76 -19.96 26.36
N GLU A 24 7.72 -20.99 25.49
CA GLU A 24 8.14 -22.39 25.70
C GLU A 24 7.31 -23.11 26.75
N THR A 25 6.56 -24.15 26.37
CA THR A 25 6.90 -25.53 26.80
C THR A 25 6.04 -26.62 26.13
N THR A 26 6.76 -27.60 25.59
CA THR A 26 6.67 -29.05 25.88
C THR A 26 5.71 -29.99 25.14
N SER A 27 6.38 -31.01 24.60
CA SER A 27 6.10 -32.46 24.57
C SER A 27 4.77 -32.96 24.00
N ALA A 28 4.80 -33.69 22.89
CA ALA A 28 5.29 -35.06 22.69
C ALA A 28 4.14 -36.05 22.84
N ASP A 29 3.72 -36.63 21.72
CA ASP A 29 3.15 -37.97 21.69
C ASP A 29 3.53 -38.60 20.34
N ASP A 30 4.58 -39.41 20.38
CA ASP A 30 4.78 -40.49 19.41
C ASP A 30 3.92 -41.66 19.88
N PRO A 31 3.14 -42.27 18.98
CA PRO A 31 3.18 -43.71 18.99
C PRO A 31 3.37 -44.29 17.58
N THR A 32 4.52 -44.95 17.45
CA THR A 32 4.70 -46.33 16.97
C THR A 32 4.44 -46.62 15.48
N PRO A 33 5.42 -47.21 14.77
CA PRO A 33 5.30 -47.57 13.36
C PRO A 33 4.46 -48.83 13.18
N ARG A 34 3.62 -48.84 12.14
CA ARG A 34 3.00 -50.07 11.62
C ARG A 34 3.39 -50.27 10.16
N GLU A 35 4.16 -51.32 9.92
CA GLU A 35 4.59 -51.78 8.62
C GLU A 35 3.42 -52.30 7.76
N SER A 36 3.47 -51.92 6.46
CA SER A 36 3.27 -52.70 5.21
C SER A 36 2.02 -53.58 5.00
N PRO A 37 1.49 -53.76 3.76
CA PRO A 37 2.27 -53.90 2.51
C PRO A 37 1.70 -53.24 1.23
N SER A 38 2.55 -53.30 0.20
CA SER A 38 2.37 -52.91 -1.19
C SER A 38 1.07 -53.41 -1.84
N VAL A 39 0.37 -52.49 -2.52
CA VAL A 39 -0.47 -52.80 -3.68
C VAL A 39 0.05 -52.02 -4.87
N GLY A 40 0.78 -52.71 -5.74
CA GLY A 40 1.13 -52.17 -7.05
C GLY A 40 -0.14 -52.01 -7.88
N SER A 41 -0.56 -50.77 -8.10
CA SER A 41 -1.48 -50.40 -9.17
C SER A 41 -0.68 -49.61 -10.19
N SER A 42 -0.29 -50.29 -11.27
CA SER A 42 0.22 -49.65 -12.47
C SER A 42 -0.87 -48.76 -13.06
N ALA A 43 -0.77 -47.45 -12.78
CA ALA A 43 -1.57 -46.44 -13.45
C ALA A 43 -1.14 -46.33 -14.92
N PRO A 44 -2.08 -46.15 -15.87
CA PRO A 44 -1.74 -45.87 -17.27
C PRO A 44 -0.93 -44.58 -17.40
N PRO A 45 -0.13 -44.39 -18.46
CA PRO A 45 0.68 -43.19 -18.62
C PRO A 45 -0.24 -41.98 -18.61
N ALA A 46 -0.05 -41.12 -17.61
CA ALA A 46 -0.68 -39.81 -17.57
C ALA A 46 -0.23 -39.07 -18.82
N GLY A 47 -1.12 -38.99 -19.81
CA GLY A 47 -0.98 -38.05 -20.91
C GLY A 47 -0.71 -36.68 -20.30
N GLU A 48 0.31 -36.00 -20.84
CA GLU A 48 0.73 -34.66 -20.45
C GLU A 48 -0.50 -33.76 -20.38
N THR A 49 -1.04 -33.64 -19.16
CA THR A 49 -2.02 -32.62 -18.84
C THR A 49 -1.21 -31.35 -18.83
N SER A 50 -1.16 -30.70 -20.00
CA SER A 50 -0.65 -29.34 -20.14
C SER A 50 -1.43 -28.50 -19.12
N ALA A 51 -0.76 -28.15 -18.02
CA ALA A 51 -1.32 -27.26 -17.03
C ALA A 51 -1.74 -25.97 -17.77
N PRO A 52 -2.95 -25.44 -17.51
CA PRO A 52 -3.34 -24.16 -18.09
C PRO A 52 -2.27 -23.14 -17.70
N PRO A 53 -1.86 -22.24 -18.62
CA PRO A 53 -0.86 -21.24 -18.29
C PRO A 53 -1.37 -20.46 -17.08
N THR A 54 -0.57 -20.47 -16.00
CA THR A 54 -0.80 -19.62 -14.83
C THR A 54 -0.84 -18.18 -15.33
N GLN A 55 -2.05 -17.62 -15.47
CA GLN A 55 -2.20 -16.22 -15.85
C GLN A 55 -1.56 -15.40 -14.74
N ALA A 56 -0.46 -14.72 -15.07
CA ALA A 56 0.09 -13.71 -14.19
C ALA A 56 -1.02 -12.69 -13.89
N PRO A 57 -1.15 -12.23 -12.63
CA PRO A 57 -2.10 -11.19 -12.30
C PRO A 57 -1.88 -9.97 -13.22
N PRO A 58 -2.95 -9.25 -13.62
CA PRO A 58 -2.81 -8.10 -14.49
C PRO A 58 -1.81 -7.12 -13.88
N ALA A 59 -0.83 -6.71 -14.67
CA ALA A 59 0.18 -5.77 -14.24
C ALA A 59 -0.51 -4.47 -13.79
N LYS A 60 -0.18 -4.01 -12.57
CA LYS A 60 -0.64 -2.70 -12.10
C LYS A 60 0.12 -1.61 -12.87
N PRO A 61 -0.53 -0.47 -13.17
CA PRO A 61 0.12 0.66 -13.85
C PRO A 61 1.23 1.28 -12.99
N GLN A 62 2.21 1.91 -13.63
CA GLN A 62 3.24 2.67 -12.94
C GLN A 62 2.65 3.97 -12.38
N CYS A 63 3.13 4.43 -11.23
CA CYS A 63 2.67 5.66 -10.61
C CYS A 63 2.95 6.87 -11.50
N SER A 64 4.09 6.86 -12.21
CA SER A 64 4.46 7.89 -13.20
C SER A 64 3.54 7.94 -14.42
N GLU A 65 2.77 6.88 -14.69
CA GLU A 65 1.81 6.85 -15.80
C GLU A 65 0.45 7.43 -15.40
N ILE A 66 0.14 7.47 -14.10
CA ILE A 66 -1.15 7.91 -13.56
C ILE A 66 -1.07 9.32 -12.98
N TRP A 67 0.03 9.63 -12.29
CA TRP A 67 0.25 10.90 -11.61
C TRP A 67 1.00 11.85 -12.52
N VAL A 68 0.38 12.18 -13.66
CA VAL A 68 0.89 13.14 -14.64
C VAL A 68 0.03 14.39 -14.56
N ASP A 69 0.65 15.56 -14.40
CA ASP A 69 -0.07 16.83 -14.29
C ASP A 69 -1.07 17.02 -15.45
N GLN A 70 -2.26 17.51 -15.11
CA GLN A 70 -3.41 17.72 -15.99
C GLN A 70 -3.99 16.46 -16.67
N GLN A 71 -3.43 15.27 -16.44
CA GLN A 71 -4.00 14.03 -16.95
C GLN A 71 -5.29 13.66 -16.20
N THR A 72 -6.25 13.05 -16.89
CA THR A 72 -7.46 12.51 -16.26
C THR A 72 -7.13 11.35 -15.33
N PHE A 73 -7.47 11.51 -14.05
CA PHE A 73 -7.27 10.50 -13.03
C PHE A 73 -8.28 9.35 -13.16
N PRO A 74 -7.87 8.08 -13.05
CA PRO A 74 -8.74 6.94 -13.27
C PRO A 74 -9.90 6.88 -12.26
N GLU A 75 -11.10 6.55 -12.75
CA GLU A 75 -12.31 6.37 -11.92
C GLU A 75 -12.06 5.40 -10.75
N ARG A 76 -11.34 4.31 -11.03
CA ARG A 76 -11.14 3.19 -10.10
C ARG A 76 -9.68 3.03 -9.72
N TYR A 77 -9.11 4.08 -9.14
CA TYR A 77 -7.76 4.00 -8.59
C TYR A 77 -7.70 3.13 -7.32
N ARG A 78 -6.69 2.26 -7.24
CA ARG A 78 -6.44 1.34 -6.11
C ARG A 78 -4.96 1.29 -5.71
N GLY A 79 -4.15 2.21 -6.21
CA GLY A 79 -2.70 2.18 -6.08
C GLY A 79 -2.01 1.87 -7.41
N CYS A 80 -0.69 1.95 -7.39
CA CYS A 80 0.18 1.84 -8.56
C CYS A 80 1.53 1.21 -8.17
N LEU A 81 2.35 0.91 -9.16
CA LEU A 81 3.74 0.51 -8.94
C LEU A 81 4.65 1.74 -8.94
N ASP A 82 5.53 1.82 -7.95
CA ASP A 82 6.64 2.76 -7.92
C ASP A 82 7.92 1.95 -8.16
N GLY A 83 8.27 1.82 -9.43
CA GLY A 83 9.23 0.82 -9.90
C GLY A 83 8.64 -0.59 -9.76
N GLU A 84 9.16 -1.35 -8.80
CA GLU A 84 8.65 -2.70 -8.47
C GLU A 84 7.78 -2.71 -7.20
N ARG A 85 7.77 -1.60 -6.46
CA ARG A 85 7.06 -1.51 -5.18
C ARG A 85 5.60 -1.18 -5.39
N LEU A 86 4.70 -1.97 -4.81
CA LEU A 86 3.29 -1.62 -4.77
C LEU A 86 3.04 -0.47 -3.77
N VAL A 87 2.54 0.66 -4.29
CA VAL A 87 2.05 1.79 -3.49
C VAL A 87 0.53 1.72 -3.43
N GLN A 88 -0.02 1.67 -2.22
CA GLN A 88 -1.47 1.71 -2.02
C GLN A 88 -2.02 3.10 -2.29
N ALA A 89 -3.28 3.18 -2.70
CA ALA A 89 -3.95 4.47 -2.85
C ALA A 89 -4.13 5.15 -1.49
N GLU A 90 -3.48 6.29 -1.31
CA GLU A 90 -3.77 7.19 -0.20
C GLU A 90 -4.93 8.12 -0.59
N SER A 91 -5.90 8.28 0.31
CA SER A 91 -7.07 9.12 0.05
C SER A 91 -7.76 9.54 1.33
N THR A 92 -8.49 10.65 1.26
CA THR A 92 -9.53 11.02 2.22
C THR A 92 -10.90 11.03 1.56
N TYR A 93 -11.96 10.88 2.36
CA TYR A 93 -13.31 11.12 1.90
C TYR A 93 -13.65 12.60 1.99
N CYS A 94 -14.42 13.07 1.02
CA CYS A 94 -15.00 14.40 1.00
C CYS A 94 -16.50 14.34 1.32
N GLU A 95 -17.12 15.51 1.49
CA GLU A 95 -18.57 15.61 1.53
C GLU A 95 -19.17 14.89 0.31
N PHE A 96 -20.27 14.16 0.51
CA PHE A 96 -20.94 13.32 -0.51
C PHE A 96 -20.21 12.03 -0.93
N GLY A 97 -19.15 11.62 -0.21
CA GLY A 97 -18.52 10.30 -0.39
C GLY A 97 -17.54 10.21 -1.56
N THR A 98 -17.28 11.31 -2.26
CA THR A 98 -16.16 11.41 -3.21
C THR A 98 -14.84 11.25 -2.46
N ARG A 99 -13.86 10.57 -3.07
CA ARG A 99 -12.51 10.46 -2.50
C ARG A 99 -11.57 11.46 -3.16
N LEU A 100 -10.78 12.13 -2.35
CA LEU A 100 -9.62 12.89 -2.79
C LEU A 100 -8.39 12.02 -2.58
N PHE A 101 -7.68 11.70 -3.66
CA PHE A 101 -6.44 10.93 -3.64
C PHE A 101 -5.24 11.86 -3.69
N TYR A 102 -4.12 11.43 -3.11
CA TYR A 102 -2.86 12.15 -3.15
C TYR A 102 -1.66 11.20 -3.24
N TYR A 103 -0.55 11.70 -3.77
CA TYR A 103 0.66 10.91 -4.01
C TYR A 103 1.93 11.76 -3.96
N ALA A 104 3.03 11.14 -3.54
CA ALA A 104 4.40 11.69 -3.50
C ALA A 104 4.55 13.08 -2.84
N ASN A 105 3.61 13.47 -1.97
CA ASN A 105 3.59 14.79 -1.32
C ASN A 105 3.60 15.99 -2.30
N SER A 106 3.20 15.78 -3.55
CA SER A 106 3.08 16.87 -4.54
C SER A 106 1.88 16.73 -5.48
N PHE A 107 1.20 15.58 -5.52
CA PHE A 107 0.07 15.33 -6.41
C PHE A 107 -1.25 15.13 -5.66
N TYR A 108 -2.35 15.60 -6.25
CA TYR A 108 -3.70 15.28 -5.79
C TYR A 108 -4.74 15.24 -6.92
N ALA A 109 -5.77 14.41 -6.77
CA ALA A 109 -6.85 14.26 -7.75
C ALA A 109 -8.12 13.67 -7.15
N VAL A 110 -9.26 13.92 -7.81
CA VAL A 110 -10.51 13.17 -7.60
C VAL A 110 -10.74 12.21 -8.77
N PRO A 111 -11.51 11.12 -8.62
CA PRO A 111 -11.88 10.23 -9.72
C PRO A 111 -12.43 10.99 -10.93
N ASN A 112 -11.94 10.68 -12.13
CA ASN A 112 -12.28 11.33 -13.40
C ASN A 112 -11.96 12.83 -13.47
N GLY A 113 -11.31 13.41 -12.47
CA GLY A 113 -10.82 14.79 -12.48
C GLY A 113 -9.38 14.86 -13.00
N PRO A 114 -8.86 16.09 -13.24
CA PRO A 114 -7.45 16.27 -13.56
C PRO A 114 -6.58 15.97 -12.34
N VAL A 115 -5.42 15.38 -12.58
CA VAL A 115 -4.31 15.36 -11.64
C VAL A 115 -3.73 16.75 -11.53
N ASN A 116 -3.48 17.20 -10.30
CA ASN A 116 -2.84 18.47 -10.03
C ASN A 116 -1.49 18.20 -9.37
N GLU A 117 -0.43 18.67 -10.00
CA GLU A 117 0.89 18.75 -9.38
C GLU A 117 1.07 20.10 -8.68
N THR A 118 1.80 20.09 -7.56
CA THR A 118 2.13 21.29 -6.78
C THR A 118 3.63 21.55 -6.88
N GLU A 119 4.02 22.82 -6.94
CA GLU A 119 5.44 23.23 -7.03
C GLU A 119 6.26 22.88 -5.77
N GLY A 120 5.61 22.41 -4.70
CA GLY A 120 6.25 22.12 -3.42
C GLY A 120 5.49 21.07 -2.62
N ALA A 121 5.64 21.12 -1.29
CA ALA A 121 4.93 20.19 -0.43
C ALA A 121 3.41 20.43 -0.50
N LEU A 122 2.66 19.37 -0.82
CA LEU A 122 1.21 19.36 -0.94
C LEU A 122 0.50 20.03 0.25
N ALA A 123 0.97 19.77 1.48
CA ALA A 123 0.43 20.35 2.70
C ALA A 123 0.53 21.89 2.78
N LYS A 124 1.36 22.53 1.96
CA LYS A 124 1.53 24.00 1.90
C LYS A 124 0.83 24.62 0.70
N ASP A 125 0.31 23.82 -0.23
CA ASP A 125 -0.33 24.32 -1.43
C ASP A 125 -1.75 24.85 -1.11
N PRO A 126 -2.07 26.11 -1.47
CA PRO A 126 -3.36 26.70 -1.14
C PRO A 126 -4.53 26.05 -1.89
N ALA A 127 -4.32 25.51 -3.09
CA ALA A 127 -5.37 24.84 -3.85
C ALA A 127 -5.70 23.48 -3.24
N PHE A 128 -4.69 22.72 -2.83
CA PHE A 128 -4.86 21.50 -2.05
C PHE A 128 -5.54 21.76 -0.70
N GLN A 129 -5.14 22.81 0.03
CA GLN A 129 -5.80 23.18 1.28
C GLN A 129 -7.29 23.53 1.06
N THR A 130 -7.59 24.22 -0.04
CA THR A 130 -8.98 24.48 -0.42
C THR A 130 -9.74 23.19 -0.75
N ALA A 131 -9.10 22.24 -1.45
CA ALA A 131 -9.70 20.96 -1.78
C ALA A 131 -9.95 20.11 -0.53
N ILE A 132 -8.98 20.00 0.38
CA ILE A 132 -9.10 19.19 1.60
C ILE A 132 -10.11 19.78 2.59
N ASN A 133 -10.24 21.12 2.66
CA ASN A 133 -11.26 21.78 3.48
C ASN A 133 -12.69 21.57 2.98
N LYS A 134 -12.86 21.26 1.68
CA LYS A 134 -14.16 20.77 1.16
C LYS A 134 -14.39 19.30 1.47
N CYS A 135 -13.34 18.59 1.92
CA CYS A 135 -13.41 17.18 2.23
C CYS A 135 -13.64 16.90 3.72
N GLY A 136 -13.09 17.73 4.61
CA GLY A 136 -13.42 17.73 6.03
C GLY A 136 -14.46 18.79 6.32
N GLY A 137 -15.70 18.38 6.59
CA GLY A 137 -16.73 19.26 7.16
C GLY A 137 -16.40 19.71 8.58
#